data_AF-A0A2V8CEP9-F1
#
_entry.id   AF-A0A2V8CEP9-F1
#
_cell.length_a   1.000
_cell.length_b   1.000
_cell.length_c   1.000
_cell.angle_alpha   90.00
_cell.angle_beta   90.00
_cell.angle_gamma   90.00
#
_symmetry.space_group_name_H-M   'P 1'
#
loop_
_entity.id
_entity.type
_entity.pdbx_description
1 polymer ?
#
loop_
_entity_poly.entity_id
_entity_poly.type
_entity_poly.pdbx_seq_one_letter_code
_entity_poly.pdbx_strand_id
1 'polypeptide(L)'
;MAVIRDRPETTRRLNAVDAAVVLVLAIMIPLAYLAYLLFRPPQPRLVGVTPTSIVQGISGRLLIHGQNLRPFMRISLNDIQAKNFAITSVTGAEADLPTTLAPGTYDVVLYDYAQEVSRLPRAVTVVPAAPTPSLTMLVGGAFVGLQRADAERLKPGLKLSQGDTPDNGVAEVVSVGAPTTAAVRIRVGDSVVATPVADRLLVPAVVRVGCYTEALGDGTLRCIVPSAPQPVPLVPDAFLSFRTPEQWYSFQISDVRGEARPPAATVRGRFVIAREIARRMKAGDVDTTVTGYEPDIAPRIVSLDQPPPPSGASSINDAPVTVVVTFRLPVQQLAHGWAYRGRPLKTGITMTFETDEYTISGMVIDYNIGAAAR
;
A
#
# COMPACT_ATOMS: atom_id res chain seq x y z
N MET A 1 -92.07 26.43 -53.22
CA MET A 1 -91.72 27.38 -52.15
C MET A 1 -92.48 26.99 -50.90
N ALA A 2 -91.79 26.51 -49.86
CA ALA A 2 -92.16 26.64 -48.45
C ALA A 2 -90.97 26.14 -47.62
N VAL A 3 -90.20 27.06 -47.06
CA VAL A 3 -89.10 26.79 -46.14
C VAL A 3 -89.72 26.45 -44.79
N ILE A 4 -89.57 25.20 -44.32
CA ILE A 4 -89.86 24.84 -42.93
C ILE A 4 -88.61 25.20 -42.12
N ARG A 5 -88.72 26.25 -41.32
CA ARG A 5 -87.73 26.62 -40.30
C ARG A 5 -88.18 25.96 -39.01
N ASP A 6 -87.57 24.84 -38.64
CA ASP A 6 -87.66 24.35 -37.27
C ASP A 6 -86.83 25.25 -36.35
N ARG A 7 -87.47 25.68 -35.27
CA ARG A 7 -86.97 26.61 -34.26
C ARG A 7 -86.08 25.83 -33.28
N PRO A 8 -84.86 26.29 -32.93
CA PRO A 8 -84.09 25.65 -31.87
C PRO A 8 -84.60 26.13 -30.50
N GLU A 9 -85.41 25.32 -29.82
CA GLU A 9 -85.69 25.47 -28.39
C GLU A 9 -84.68 24.67 -27.57
N THR A 10 -83.61 25.31 -27.09
CA THR A 10 -82.85 24.81 -25.93
C THR A 10 -82.18 25.98 -25.19
N THR A 11 -82.95 26.76 -24.45
CA THR A 11 -82.41 27.56 -23.34
C THR A 11 -82.60 26.78 -22.05
N ARG A 12 -81.63 25.91 -21.74
CA ARG A 12 -81.52 25.24 -20.43
C ARG A 12 -81.33 26.34 -19.38
N ARG A 13 -82.40 26.72 -18.68
CA ARG A 13 -82.36 27.67 -17.57
C ARG A 13 -81.45 27.09 -16.49
N LEU A 14 -80.34 27.77 -16.16
CA LEU A 14 -79.45 27.38 -15.07
C LEU A 14 -80.26 27.30 -13.77
N ASN A 15 -80.21 26.15 -13.09
CA ASN A 15 -80.83 26.01 -11.78
C ASN A 15 -80.03 26.83 -10.75
N ALA A 16 -80.67 27.33 -9.69
CA ALA A 16 -79.98 28.10 -8.64
C ALA A 16 -78.83 27.30 -8.00
N VAL A 17 -78.99 25.98 -7.93
CA VAL A 17 -77.94 25.04 -7.48
C VAL A 17 -76.74 25.04 -8.43
N ASP A 18 -76.97 25.03 -9.76
CA ASP A 18 -75.89 25.07 -10.76
C ASP A 18 -75.12 26.40 -10.67
N ALA A 19 -75.84 27.50 -10.50
CA ALA A 19 -75.23 28.83 -10.33
C ALA A 19 -74.38 28.91 -9.04
N ALA A 20 -74.85 28.31 -7.93
CA ALA A 20 -74.10 28.24 -6.68
C ALA A 20 -72.84 27.37 -6.81
N VAL A 21 -72.91 26.23 -7.49
CA VAL A 21 -71.74 25.37 -7.76
C VAL A 21 -70.71 26.09 -8.62
N VAL A 22 -71.14 26.78 -9.69
CA VAL A 22 -70.24 27.57 -10.54
C VAL A 22 -69.55 28.68 -9.74
N LEU A 23 -70.28 29.38 -8.86
CA LEU A 23 -69.71 30.41 -7.99
C LEU A 23 -68.64 29.83 -7.03
N VAL A 24 -68.93 28.71 -6.40
CA VAL A 24 -67.97 28.03 -5.50
C VAL A 24 -66.72 27.61 -6.28
N LEU A 25 -66.86 27.01 -7.46
CA LEU A 25 -65.72 26.64 -8.30
C LEU A 25 -64.91 27.88 -8.75
N ALA A 26 -65.59 28.95 -9.13
CA ALA A 26 -64.96 30.21 -9.53
C ALA A 26 -64.14 30.85 -8.39
N ILE A 27 -64.48 30.60 -7.12
CA ILE A 27 -63.72 31.06 -5.96
C ILE A 27 -62.63 30.04 -5.56
N MET A 28 -62.96 28.74 -5.54
CA MET A 28 -62.06 27.70 -5.04
C MET A 28 -60.88 27.43 -5.98
N ILE A 29 -61.07 27.52 -7.30
CA ILE A 29 -59.98 27.32 -8.27
C ILE A 29 -58.86 28.35 -8.11
N PRO A 30 -59.11 29.68 -8.11
CA PRO A 30 -58.06 30.66 -7.92
C PRO A 30 -57.46 30.58 -6.50
N LEU A 31 -58.26 30.27 -5.48
CA LEU A 31 -57.74 30.08 -4.11
C LEU A 31 -56.77 28.89 -4.04
N ALA A 32 -57.15 27.75 -4.63
CA ALA A 32 -56.31 26.55 -4.70
C ALA A 32 -55.04 26.80 -5.54
N TYR A 33 -55.16 27.52 -6.65
CA TYR A 33 -54.01 27.88 -7.48
C TYR A 33 -53.07 28.85 -6.75
N LEU A 34 -53.60 29.83 -6.03
CA LEU A 34 -52.80 30.76 -5.23
C LEU A 34 -52.08 30.03 -4.08
N ALA A 35 -52.78 29.14 -3.39
CA ALA A 35 -52.17 28.29 -2.37
C ALA A 35 -51.06 27.42 -2.97
N TYR A 36 -51.29 26.82 -4.15
CA TYR A 36 -50.26 26.06 -4.86
C TYR A 36 -49.03 26.92 -5.17
N LEU A 37 -49.20 28.13 -5.69
CA LEU A 37 -48.09 29.03 -5.97
C LEU A 37 -47.32 29.45 -4.71
N LEU A 38 -48.03 29.70 -3.61
CA LEU A 38 -47.43 30.16 -2.35
C LEU A 38 -46.65 29.05 -1.64
N PHE A 39 -47.14 27.81 -1.71
CA PHE A 39 -46.55 26.66 -1.01
C PHE A 39 -45.75 25.73 -1.92
N ARG A 40 -45.51 26.11 -3.18
CA ARG A 40 -44.66 25.32 -4.07
C ARG A 40 -43.22 25.36 -3.56
N PRO A 41 -42.64 24.22 -3.16
CA PRO A 41 -41.26 24.21 -2.70
C PRO A 41 -40.33 24.62 -3.84
N PRO A 42 -39.33 25.48 -3.58
CA PRO A 42 -38.37 25.87 -4.59
C PRO A 42 -37.59 24.64 -5.08
N GLN A 43 -37.24 24.64 -6.37
CA GLN A 43 -36.55 23.50 -6.97
C GLN A 43 -35.11 23.40 -6.43
N PRO A 44 -34.64 22.19 -6.09
CA PRO A 44 -33.24 21.96 -5.74
C PRO A 44 -32.35 22.27 -6.93
N ARG A 45 -31.22 22.92 -6.66
CA ARG A 45 -30.22 23.21 -7.69
C ARG A 45 -28.82 22.96 -7.16
N LEU A 46 -27.98 22.40 -8.01
CA LEU A 46 -26.55 22.31 -7.78
C LEU A 46 -25.90 23.64 -8.21
N VAL A 47 -24.98 24.13 -7.39
CA VAL A 47 -24.22 25.37 -7.63
C VAL A 47 -22.75 25.04 -7.92
N GLY A 48 -22.16 24.10 -7.18
CA GLY A 48 -20.77 23.71 -7.37
C GLY A 48 -20.37 22.51 -6.54
N VAL A 49 -19.14 22.05 -6.76
CA VAL A 49 -18.53 20.94 -6.02
C VAL A 49 -17.09 21.26 -5.67
N THR A 50 -16.61 20.70 -4.56
CA THR A 50 -15.22 20.86 -4.12
C THR A 50 -14.73 19.56 -3.49
N PRO A 51 -13.57 19.01 -3.91
CA PRO A 51 -12.71 19.48 -4.99
C PRO A 51 -13.28 19.18 -6.40
N THR A 52 -12.82 19.92 -7.41
CA THR A 52 -13.17 19.67 -8.83
C THR A 52 -12.27 18.64 -9.50
N SER A 53 -11.17 18.25 -8.85
CA SER A 53 -10.28 17.18 -9.30
C SER A 53 -10.02 16.17 -8.18
N ILE A 54 -10.04 14.89 -8.53
CA ILE A 54 -9.88 13.77 -7.59
C ILE A 54 -8.95 12.75 -8.22
N VAL A 55 -8.07 12.15 -7.44
CA VAL A 55 -7.17 11.09 -7.91
C VAL A 55 -7.89 9.75 -7.89
N GLN A 56 -7.78 8.98 -8.97
CA GLN A 56 -8.32 7.62 -9.07
C GLN A 56 -7.86 6.72 -7.90
N GLY A 57 -8.74 5.85 -7.41
CA GLY A 57 -8.41 4.83 -6.41
C GLY A 57 -8.44 5.31 -4.95
N ILE A 58 -8.32 6.61 -4.72
CA ILE A 58 -8.44 7.21 -3.39
C ILE A 58 -9.93 7.46 -3.11
N SER A 59 -10.42 7.10 -1.93
CA SER A 59 -11.80 7.43 -1.53
C SER A 59 -11.93 8.94 -1.39
N GLY A 60 -12.46 9.59 -2.41
CA GLY A 60 -12.69 11.03 -2.42
C GLY A 60 -13.99 11.39 -1.70
N ARG A 61 -13.94 12.41 -0.83
CA ARG A 61 -15.12 13.10 -0.34
C ARG A 61 -15.36 14.37 -1.17
N LEU A 62 -16.56 14.52 -1.69
CA LEU A 62 -17.03 15.72 -2.38
C LEU A 62 -17.89 16.55 -1.44
N LEU A 63 -17.55 17.82 -1.29
CA LEU A 63 -18.42 18.85 -0.76
C LEU A 63 -19.28 19.39 -1.91
N ILE A 64 -20.59 19.28 -1.75
CA ILE A 64 -21.60 19.72 -2.71
C ILE A 64 -22.19 21.03 -2.23
N HIS A 65 -22.12 22.05 -3.08
CA HIS A 65 -22.77 23.34 -2.87
C HIS A 65 -24.03 23.42 -3.72
N GLY A 66 -25.14 23.78 -3.11
CA GLY A 66 -26.44 23.81 -3.77
C GLY A 66 -27.39 24.85 -3.19
N GLN A 67 -28.64 24.77 -3.62
CA GLN A 67 -29.77 25.55 -3.13
C GLN A 67 -30.98 24.64 -2.96
N ASN A 68 -31.75 24.85 -1.90
CA ASN A 68 -32.97 24.10 -1.58
C ASN A 68 -32.75 22.59 -1.52
N LEU A 69 -31.59 22.16 -1.02
CA LEU A 69 -31.30 20.76 -0.80
C LEU A 69 -32.20 20.21 0.31
N ARG A 70 -32.77 19.02 0.09
CA ARG A 70 -33.72 18.36 1.01
C ARG A 70 -33.35 16.89 1.25
N PRO A 71 -33.69 16.31 2.41
CA PRO A 71 -33.42 14.91 2.72
C PRO A 71 -33.84 13.92 1.62
N PHE A 72 -33.16 12.78 1.58
CA PHE A 72 -33.41 11.66 0.64
C PHE A 72 -33.10 11.90 -0.84
N MET A 73 -32.58 13.06 -1.20
CA MET A 73 -31.94 13.23 -2.50
C MET A 73 -30.71 12.33 -2.63
N ARG A 74 -30.29 12.08 -3.88
CA ARG A 74 -29.13 11.25 -4.20
C ARG A 74 -28.27 11.99 -5.21
N ILE A 75 -26.98 11.65 -5.21
CA ILE A 75 -26.05 12.20 -6.17
C ILE A 75 -25.33 11.06 -6.91
N SER A 76 -25.10 11.27 -8.20
CA SER A 76 -24.28 10.39 -9.02
C SER A 76 -23.26 11.18 -9.82
N LEU A 77 -22.22 10.48 -10.23
CA LEU A 77 -21.23 10.92 -11.20
C LEU A 77 -21.56 10.20 -12.51
N ASN A 78 -22.12 10.92 -13.47
CA ASN A 78 -22.86 10.34 -14.60
C ASN A 78 -23.90 9.33 -14.07
N ASP A 79 -23.70 8.04 -14.32
CA ASP A 79 -24.58 6.95 -13.88
C ASP A 79 -24.07 6.22 -12.63
N ILE A 80 -22.92 6.62 -12.09
CA ILE A 80 -22.28 5.96 -10.94
C ILE A 80 -22.71 6.66 -9.66
N GLN A 81 -23.51 5.98 -8.85
CA GLN A 81 -23.99 6.56 -7.61
C GLN A 81 -22.88 6.71 -6.56
N ALA A 82 -22.91 7.83 -5.82
CA ALA A 82 -22.09 8.00 -4.63
C ALA A 82 -22.41 6.92 -3.57
N LYS A 83 -21.39 6.48 -2.83
CA LYS A 83 -21.54 5.47 -1.75
C LYS A 83 -22.42 6.00 -0.63
N ASN A 84 -22.13 7.22 -0.20
CA ASN A 84 -22.91 7.95 0.81
C ASN A 84 -23.23 9.34 0.28
N PHE A 85 -24.39 9.85 0.68
CA PHE A 85 -24.76 11.25 0.46
C PHE A 85 -25.48 11.77 1.72
N ALA A 86 -24.85 12.73 2.37
CA ALA A 86 -25.34 13.33 3.61
C ALA A 86 -25.58 14.82 3.39
N ILE A 87 -26.78 15.28 3.69
CA ILE A 87 -27.13 16.70 3.57
C ILE A 87 -26.84 17.38 4.89
N THR A 88 -25.92 18.33 4.86
CA THR A 88 -25.51 19.11 6.04
C THR A 88 -26.44 20.32 6.23
N SER A 89 -26.92 20.91 5.14
CA SER A 89 -27.87 22.03 5.16
C SER A 89 -28.63 22.15 3.83
N VAL A 90 -29.56 23.11 3.73
CA VAL A 90 -30.26 23.42 2.48
C VAL A 90 -29.34 23.94 1.37
N THR A 91 -28.08 24.26 1.67
CA THR A 91 -27.08 24.72 0.70
C THR A 91 -25.82 23.86 0.62
N GLY A 92 -25.69 22.84 1.47
CA GLY A 92 -24.47 22.04 1.59
C GLY A 92 -24.75 20.56 1.82
N ALA A 93 -24.00 19.70 1.13
CA ALA A 93 -24.03 18.26 1.32
C ALA A 93 -22.63 17.66 1.14
N GLU A 94 -22.42 16.46 1.64
CA GLU A 94 -21.20 15.68 1.48
C GLU A 94 -21.52 14.37 0.76
N ALA A 95 -20.66 13.97 -0.17
CA ALA A 95 -20.78 12.73 -0.91
C ALA A 95 -19.47 11.94 -0.88
N ASP A 96 -19.53 10.67 -0.48
CA ASP A 96 -18.38 9.78 -0.55
C ASP A 96 -18.38 9.02 -1.87
N LEU A 97 -17.27 9.08 -2.61
CA LEU A 97 -17.15 8.45 -3.92
C LEU A 97 -16.67 7.00 -3.85
N PRO A 98 -17.08 6.16 -4.81
CA PRO A 98 -16.48 4.86 -4.97
C PRO A 98 -15.03 4.96 -5.46
N THR A 99 -14.16 4.10 -4.95
CA THR A 99 -12.74 4.02 -5.34
C THR A 99 -12.54 3.44 -6.74
N THR A 100 -13.58 2.85 -7.33
CA THR A 100 -13.59 2.18 -8.64
C THR A 100 -13.90 3.12 -9.80
N LEU A 101 -13.92 4.44 -9.59
CA LEU A 101 -14.12 5.42 -10.67
C LEU A 101 -12.93 5.36 -11.65
N ALA A 102 -13.22 5.25 -12.94
CA ALA A 102 -12.21 5.33 -13.97
C ALA A 102 -11.72 6.77 -14.16
N PRO A 103 -10.53 7.00 -14.76
CA PRO A 103 -10.10 8.34 -15.11
C PRO A 103 -11.05 8.95 -16.15
N GLY A 104 -11.43 10.20 -15.94
CA GLY A 104 -12.41 10.86 -16.82
C GLY A 104 -13.00 12.11 -16.19
N THR A 105 -13.75 12.84 -17.00
CA THR A 105 -14.54 13.99 -16.51
C THR A 105 -15.99 13.55 -16.40
N TYR A 106 -16.59 13.81 -15.24
CA TYR A 106 -17.91 13.36 -14.85
C TYR A 106 -18.84 14.56 -14.62
N ASP A 107 -20.09 14.37 -15.01
CA ASP A 107 -21.19 15.24 -14.61
C ASP A 107 -21.62 14.88 -13.20
N VAL A 108 -21.95 15.87 -12.39
CA VAL A 108 -22.56 15.63 -11.07
C VAL A 108 -24.06 15.82 -11.23
N VAL A 109 -24.82 14.75 -11.01
CA VAL A 109 -26.27 14.73 -11.22
C VAL A 109 -26.97 14.57 -9.87
N LEU A 110 -27.89 15.49 -9.58
CA LEU A 110 -28.74 15.46 -8.41
C LEU A 110 -30.08 14.84 -8.76
N TYR A 111 -30.45 13.82 -8.00
CA TYR A 111 -31.72 13.15 -8.08
C TYR A 111 -32.57 13.45 -6.85
N ASP A 112 -33.84 13.72 -7.08
CA ASP A 112 -34.86 13.60 -6.06
C ASP A 112 -35.65 12.32 -6.34
N TYR A 113 -35.52 11.33 -5.46
CA TYR A 113 -35.93 9.95 -5.72
C TYR A 113 -35.30 9.38 -7.00
N ALA A 114 -36.09 9.25 -8.07
CA ALA A 114 -35.68 8.74 -9.38
C ALA A 114 -35.63 9.83 -10.45
N GLN A 115 -36.02 11.07 -10.12
CA GLN A 115 -36.08 12.17 -11.07
C GLN A 115 -34.79 13.00 -11.00
N GLU A 116 -34.13 13.17 -12.15
CA GLU A 116 -33.06 14.15 -12.29
C GLU A 116 -33.63 15.56 -12.11
N VAL A 117 -33.13 16.30 -11.13
CA VAL A 117 -33.59 17.66 -10.80
C VAL A 117 -32.56 18.72 -11.14
N SER A 118 -31.27 18.37 -11.15
CA SER A 118 -30.18 19.29 -11.49
C SER A 118 -28.96 18.52 -11.95
N ARG A 119 -28.19 19.11 -12.88
CA ARG A 119 -26.93 18.56 -13.38
C ARG A 119 -25.87 19.64 -13.45
N LEU A 120 -24.67 19.34 -12.97
CA LEU A 120 -23.47 20.13 -13.23
C LEU A 120 -22.61 19.39 -14.26
N PRO A 121 -22.57 19.86 -15.51
CA PRO A 121 -21.77 19.21 -16.54
C PRO A 121 -20.28 19.38 -16.23
N ARG A 122 -19.50 18.30 -16.42
CA ARG A 122 -18.03 18.30 -16.30
C ARG A 122 -17.51 18.86 -14.96
N ALA A 123 -18.24 18.63 -13.87
CA ALA A 123 -17.99 19.24 -12.58
C ALA A 123 -16.82 18.62 -11.81
N VAL A 124 -16.56 17.33 -12.06
CA VAL A 124 -15.49 16.57 -11.38
C VAL A 124 -14.63 15.85 -12.40
N THR A 125 -13.33 16.03 -12.32
CA THR A 125 -12.36 15.27 -13.12
C THR A 125 -11.62 14.28 -12.23
N VAL A 126 -11.82 12.99 -12.51
CA VAL A 126 -10.99 11.92 -11.95
C VAL A 126 -9.72 11.85 -12.78
N VAL A 127 -8.62 12.33 -12.21
CA VAL A 127 -7.31 12.21 -12.82
C VAL A 127 -6.78 10.80 -12.58
N PRO A 128 -6.11 10.18 -13.55
CA PRO A 128 -5.40 8.94 -13.28
C PRO A 128 -4.43 9.19 -12.13
N ALA A 129 -4.32 8.23 -11.21
CA ALA A 129 -3.19 8.22 -10.32
C ALA A 129 -1.93 8.27 -11.20
N ALA A 130 -1.01 9.20 -10.90
CA ALA A 130 0.24 9.28 -11.66
C ALA A 130 0.83 7.87 -11.75
N PRO A 131 1.30 7.42 -12.93
CA PRO A 131 1.80 6.07 -13.10
C PRO A 131 2.89 5.85 -12.06
N THR A 132 2.59 5.00 -11.09
CA THR A 132 3.49 4.69 -10.01
C THR A 132 4.64 3.90 -10.61
N PRO A 133 5.91 4.34 -10.48
CA PRO A 133 7.02 3.58 -11.04
C PRO A 133 6.95 2.14 -10.56
N SER A 134 7.04 1.22 -11.52
CA SER A 134 7.29 -0.20 -11.26
C SER A 134 8.76 -0.34 -10.91
N LEU A 135 9.05 -0.81 -9.71
CA LEU A 135 10.39 -1.08 -9.22
C LEU A 135 10.63 -2.58 -9.21
N THR A 136 11.89 -2.95 -9.44
CA THR A 136 12.36 -4.32 -9.22
C THR A 136 13.15 -4.35 -7.92
N MET A 137 12.76 -5.25 -7.01
CA MET A 137 13.37 -5.39 -5.70
C MET A 137 13.88 -6.81 -5.49
N LEU A 138 14.96 -6.95 -4.73
CA LEU A 138 15.46 -8.23 -4.24
C LEU A 138 14.98 -8.41 -2.79
N VAL A 139 14.29 -9.52 -2.54
CA VAL A 139 13.68 -9.83 -1.26
C VAL A 139 14.39 -11.04 -0.67
N GLY A 140 15.07 -10.84 0.45
CA GLY A 140 15.68 -11.91 1.23
C GLY A 140 14.68 -12.45 2.25
N GLY A 141 14.61 -13.76 2.39
CA GLY A 141 13.63 -14.40 3.27
C GLY A 141 13.72 -15.91 3.21
N ALA A 142 12.59 -16.57 3.46
CA ALA A 142 12.50 -18.01 3.33
C ALA A 142 11.12 -18.49 2.85
N PHE A 143 11.12 -19.54 2.04
CA PHE A 143 9.91 -20.30 1.77
C PHE A 143 9.56 -21.15 2.98
N VAL A 144 8.33 -21.05 3.46
CA VAL A 144 7.88 -21.72 4.68
C VAL A 144 6.87 -22.82 4.37
N GLY A 145 6.79 -23.82 5.25
CA GLY A 145 5.74 -24.84 5.17
C GLY A 145 5.94 -25.86 4.04
N LEU A 146 7.16 -26.05 3.54
CA LEU A 146 7.41 -26.91 2.39
C LEU A 146 7.50 -28.38 2.79
N GLN A 147 7.08 -29.27 1.90
CA GLN A 147 7.47 -30.68 1.99
C GLN A 147 8.84 -30.89 1.31
N ARG A 148 9.47 -32.04 1.54
CA ARG A 148 10.78 -32.35 0.96
C ARG A 148 10.78 -32.29 -0.57
N ALA A 149 9.75 -32.85 -1.21
CA ALA A 149 9.59 -32.80 -2.66
C ALA A 149 9.49 -31.36 -3.18
N ASP A 150 8.83 -30.47 -2.44
CA ASP A 150 8.65 -29.07 -2.84
C ASP A 150 9.93 -28.25 -2.66
N ALA A 151 10.68 -28.53 -1.59
CA ALA A 151 11.96 -27.91 -1.31
C ALA A 151 12.99 -28.22 -2.41
N GLU A 152 13.02 -29.44 -2.93
CA GLU A 152 13.94 -29.85 -4.02
C GLU A 152 13.65 -29.19 -5.37
N ARG A 153 12.42 -28.68 -5.53
CA ARG A 153 11.99 -27.98 -6.75
C ARG A 153 12.37 -26.51 -6.76
N LEU A 154 12.68 -25.93 -5.60
CA LEU A 154 13.16 -24.56 -5.51
C LEU A 154 14.59 -24.50 -6.03
N LYS A 155 14.74 -23.92 -7.22
CA LYS A 155 16.02 -23.72 -7.89
C LYS A 155 16.14 -22.28 -8.36
N PRO A 156 17.36 -21.73 -8.42
CA PRO A 156 17.61 -20.47 -9.10
C PRO A 156 17.02 -20.46 -10.52
N GLY A 157 16.42 -19.34 -10.93
CA GLY A 157 15.71 -19.18 -12.20
C GLY A 157 14.25 -19.65 -12.20
N LEU A 158 13.75 -20.22 -11.10
CA LEU A 158 12.34 -20.60 -11.00
C LEU A 158 11.46 -19.35 -11.07
N LYS A 159 10.54 -19.35 -12.05
CA LYS A 159 9.54 -18.30 -12.24
C LYS A 159 8.29 -18.59 -11.43
N LEU A 160 7.86 -17.59 -10.68
CA LEU A 160 6.77 -17.64 -9.73
C LEU A 160 5.74 -16.58 -10.13
N SER A 161 4.50 -17.00 -10.39
CA SER A 161 3.43 -16.05 -10.71
C SER A 161 2.94 -15.36 -9.45
N GLN A 162 2.82 -14.04 -9.52
CA GLN A 162 2.35 -13.20 -8.44
C GLN A 162 0.83 -13.00 -8.55
N GLY A 163 0.06 -13.99 -8.11
CA GLY A 163 -1.42 -13.98 -8.12
C GLY A 163 -2.06 -15.06 -9.00
N ASP A 164 -3.36 -14.92 -9.26
CA ASP A 164 -4.16 -15.93 -9.96
C ASP A 164 -4.05 -15.89 -11.49
N THR A 165 -3.60 -14.77 -12.06
CA THR A 165 -3.38 -14.63 -13.50
C THR A 165 -1.88 -14.74 -13.84
N PRO A 166 -1.50 -15.57 -14.84
CA PRO A 166 -0.10 -15.78 -15.24
C PRO A 166 0.67 -14.51 -15.62
N ASP A 167 -0.04 -13.44 -16.01
CA ASP A 167 0.53 -12.19 -16.53
C ASP A 167 0.79 -11.11 -15.46
N ASN A 168 0.47 -11.34 -14.17
CA ASN A 168 0.54 -10.32 -13.11
C ASN A 168 1.95 -10.08 -12.51
N GLY A 169 2.98 -10.16 -13.34
CA GLY A 169 4.36 -10.05 -12.89
C GLY A 169 4.90 -11.40 -12.43
N VAL A 170 6.10 -11.71 -12.92
CA VAL A 170 6.79 -12.95 -12.64
C VAL A 170 7.90 -12.63 -11.65
N ALA A 171 7.75 -13.14 -10.42
CA ALA A 171 8.84 -13.20 -9.48
C ALA A 171 9.82 -14.29 -9.89
N GLU A 172 11.11 -14.10 -9.61
CA GLU A 172 12.15 -15.06 -9.96
C GLU A 172 12.98 -15.40 -8.73
N VAL A 173 13.15 -16.70 -8.48
CA VAL A 173 14.07 -17.18 -7.45
C VAL A 173 15.51 -16.94 -7.91
N VAL A 174 16.22 -16.07 -7.22
CA VAL A 174 17.61 -15.70 -7.55
C VAL A 174 18.59 -16.68 -6.91
N SER A 175 18.37 -17.03 -5.64
CA SER A 175 19.20 -18.00 -4.92
C SER A 175 18.41 -18.75 -3.88
N VAL A 176 18.89 -19.95 -3.54
CA VAL A 176 18.26 -20.90 -2.61
C VAL A 176 19.32 -21.43 -1.66
N GLY A 177 19.04 -21.37 -0.37
CA GLY A 177 19.87 -21.91 0.71
C GLY A 177 19.48 -23.34 1.08
N ALA A 178 20.22 -23.93 2.02
CA ALA A 178 19.94 -25.29 2.49
C ALA A 178 18.61 -25.36 3.24
N PRO A 179 17.78 -26.41 3.02
CA PRO A 179 16.57 -26.63 3.80
C PRO A 179 16.88 -26.83 5.29
N THR A 180 16.11 -26.18 6.14
CA THR A 180 16.19 -26.28 7.60
C THR A 180 14.81 -26.64 8.18
N THR A 181 14.74 -26.92 9.48
CA THR A 181 13.48 -27.17 10.17
C THR A 181 12.61 -25.92 10.15
N ALA A 182 11.33 -26.06 9.78
CA ALA A 182 10.47 -24.89 9.65
C ALA A 182 10.19 -24.23 11.00
N ALA A 183 10.50 -22.94 11.10
CA ALA A 183 10.01 -22.05 12.14
C ALA A 183 9.35 -20.83 11.48
N VAL A 184 8.08 -20.61 11.75
CA VAL A 184 7.33 -19.45 11.21
C VAL A 184 7.38 -18.33 12.24
N ARG A 185 7.72 -17.12 11.78
CA ARG A 185 7.68 -15.93 12.63
C ARG A 185 6.29 -15.33 12.61
N ILE A 186 5.64 -15.26 13.77
CA ILE A 186 4.26 -14.77 13.91
C ILE A 186 4.30 -13.53 14.79
N ARG A 187 3.69 -12.44 14.33
CA ARG A 187 3.50 -11.25 15.14
C ARG A 187 2.30 -11.43 16.07
N VAL A 188 2.53 -11.32 17.38
CA VAL A 188 1.53 -11.42 18.46
C VAL A 188 1.59 -10.13 19.27
N GLY A 189 0.66 -9.21 19.02
CA GLY A 189 0.76 -7.83 19.51
C GLY A 189 1.99 -7.13 18.92
N ASP A 190 2.83 -6.55 19.76
CA ASP A 190 4.09 -5.89 19.37
C ASP A 190 5.30 -6.85 19.33
N SER A 191 5.11 -8.12 19.68
CA SER A 191 6.17 -9.12 19.72
C SER A 191 6.15 -10.05 18.50
N VAL A 192 7.31 -10.55 18.10
CA VAL A 192 7.44 -11.58 17.06
C VAL A 192 7.90 -12.87 17.72
N VAL A 193 7.12 -13.94 17.57
CA VAL A 193 7.39 -15.27 18.13
C VAL A 193 7.71 -16.24 17.00
N ALA A 194 8.84 -16.94 17.09
CA ALA A 194 9.16 -18.02 16.17
C ALA A 194 8.52 -19.33 16.68
N THR A 195 7.64 -19.93 15.87
CA THR A 195 6.95 -21.18 16.23
C THR A 195 7.38 -22.30 15.29
N PRO A 196 7.90 -23.43 15.79
CA PRO A 196 8.26 -24.56 14.93
C PRO A 196 7.01 -25.17 14.28
N VAL A 197 7.13 -25.59 13.03
CA VAL A 197 6.07 -26.30 12.29
C VAL A 197 6.56 -27.72 12.05
N ALA A 198 5.93 -28.68 12.72
CA ALA A 198 6.26 -30.10 12.58
C ALA A 198 6.15 -30.56 11.12
N ASP A 199 7.07 -31.42 10.71
CA ASP A 199 7.10 -32.08 9.40
C ASP A 199 7.10 -31.14 8.19
N ARG A 200 7.53 -29.89 8.38
CA ARG A 200 7.71 -28.92 7.30
C ARG A 200 9.14 -28.38 7.29
N LEU A 201 9.60 -28.07 6.08
CA LEU A 201 10.90 -27.45 5.82
C LEU A 201 10.74 -25.96 5.59
N LEU A 202 11.76 -25.22 6.00
CA LEU A 202 11.99 -23.83 5.64
C LEU A 202 13.22 -23.75 4.76
N VAL A 203 13.09 -23.07 3.63
CA VAL A 203 14.15 -22.94 2.64
C VAL A 203 14.49 -21.45 2.48
N PRO A 204 15.63 -20.98 3.04
CA PRO A 204 16.09 -19.62 2.84
C PRO A 204 16.28 -19.33 1.35
N ALA A 205 15.86 -18.17 0.86
CA ALA A 205 15.99 -17.83 -0.55
C ALA A 205 15.98 -16.31 -0.77
N VAL A 206 16.40 -15.93 -1.97
CA VAL A 206 16.24 -14.57 -2.50
C VAL A 206 15.30 -14.62 -3.68
N VAL A 207 14.33 -13.72 -3.69
CA VAL A 207 13.37 -13.60 -4.78
C VAL A 207 13.44 -12.19 -5.35
N ARG A 208 13.58 -12.08 -6.67
CA ARG A 208 13.40 -10.84 -7.43
C ARG A 208 11.91 -10.66 -7.65
N VAL A 209 11.36 -9.54 -7.22
CA VAL A 209 9.93 -9.22 -7.36
C VAL A 209 9.75 -7.87 -8.05
N GLY A 210 8.72 -7.77 -8.89
CA GLY A 210 8.18 -6.49 -9.32
C GLY A 210 7.25 -5.93 -8.24
N CYS A 211 7.32 -4.63 -8.00
CA CYS A 211 6.35 -3.91 -7.17
C CYS A 211 6.04 -2.54 -7.76
N TYR A 212 4.85 -2.02 -7.52
CA TYR A 212 4.50 -0.64 -7.86
C TYR A 212 4.55 0.21 -6.60
N THR A 213 4.92 1.48 -6.74
CA THR A 213 4.91 2.40 -5.59
C THR A 213 3.49 2.85 -5.26
N GLU A 214 3.18 3.05 -4.00
CA GLU A 214 1.91 3.62 -3.55
C GLU A 214 2.23 4.79 -2.62
N ALA A 215 1.66 5.96 -2.92
CA ALA A 215 1.83 7.15 -2.10
C ALA A 215 0.88 7.13 -0.91
N LEU A 216 1.42 7.34 0.29
CA LEU A 216 0.63 7.55 1.49
C LEU A 216 0.30 9.03 1.68
N GLY A 217 -0.74 9.28 2.48
CA GLY A 217 -1.16 10.65 2.81
C GLY A 217 -0.11 11.49 3.55
N ASP A 218 0.95 10.87 4.06
CA ASP A 218 2.10 11.52 4.69
C ASP A 218 3.22 11.90 3.70
N GLY A 219 3.03 11.63 2.40
CA GLY A 219 4.00 11.90 1.34
C GLY A 219 5.10 10.83 1.20
N THR A 220 5.05 9.75 1.99
CA THR A 220 5.95 8.60 1.81
C THR A 220 5.45 7.67 0.72
N LEU A 221 6.37 6.86 0.15
CA LEU A 221 6.05 5.82 -0.82
C LEU A 221 6.25 4.45 -0.17
N ARG A 222 5.31 3.53 -0.37
CA ARG A 222 5.49 2.09 -0.11
C ARG A 222 5.61 1.34 -1.43
N CYS A 223 6.37 0.26 -1.47
CA CYS A 223 6.35 -0.64 -2.63
C CYS A 223 5.36 -1.77 -2.37
N ILE A 224 4.36 -1.89 -3.24
CA ILE A 224 3.29 -2.87 -3.16
C ILE A 224 3.52 -3.95 -4.21
N VAL A 225 3.61 -5.19 -3.76
CA VAL A 225 3.70 -6.35 -4.63
C VAL A 225 2.28 -6.77 -5.00
N PRO A 226 1.96 -6.91 -6.30
CA PRO A 226 0.71 -7.56 -6.70
C PRO A 226 0.77 -9.00 -6.17
N SER A 227 -0.12 -9.38 -5.26
CA SER A 227 -0.19 -10.73 -4.71
C SER A 227 -1.67 -11.11 -4.56
N ALA A 228 -1.97 -12.41 -4.57
CA ALA A 228 -3.32 -12.90 -4.31
C ALA A 228 -3.41 -13.45 -2.88
N PRO A 229 -4.51 -13.20 -2.16
CA PRO A 229 -5.77 -12.58 -2.61
C PRO A 229 -5.76 -11.04 -2.64
N GLN A 230 -4.74 -10.40 -2.06
CA GLN A 230 -4.64 -8.95 -1.97
C GLN A 230 -3.19 -8.48 -2.13
N PRO A 231 -2.96 -7.25 -2.63
CA PRO A 231 -1.63 -6.67 -2.72
C PRO A 231 -0.96 -6.60 -1.33
N VAL A 232 0.37 -6.83 -1.29
CA VAL A 232 1.13 -6.88 -0.05
C VAL A 232 2.25 -5.84 -0.07
N PRO A 233 2.39 -4.98 0.96
CA PRO A 233 3.53 -4.08 1.07
C PRO A 233 4.82 -4.84 1.35
N LEU A 234 5.92 -4.45 0.71
CA LEU A 234 7.25 -4.98 0.95
C LEU A 234 7.81 -4.48 2.28
N VAL A 235 7.54 -5.24 3.34
CA VAL A 235 8.04 -4.98 4.70
C VAL A 235 8.52 -6.28 5.37
N PRO A 236 9.43 -6.22 6.35
CA PRO A 236 9.83 -7.41 7.11
C PRO A 236 8.65 -8.12 7.79
N ASP A 237 8.77 -9.44 7.91
CA ASP A 237 7.78 -10.40 8.40
C ASP A 237 6.50 -10.56 7.54
N ALA A 238 6.32 -9.77 6.47
CA ALA A 238 5.19 -9.94 5.55
C ALA A 238 5.30 -11.24 4.74
N PHE A 239 4.15 -11.80 4.34
CA PHE A 239 4.07 -13.01 3.53
C PHE A 239 3.73 -12.66 2.08
N LEU A 240 4.54 -13.18 1.16
CA LEU A 240 4.24 -13.19 -0.26
C LEU A 240 3.72 -14.59 -0.63
N SER A 241 2.57 -14.61 -1.29
CA SER A 241 2.00 -15.82 -1.86
C SER A 241 2.33 -15.87 -3.35
N PHE A 242 2.96 -16.96 -3.75
CA PHE A 242 3.34 -17.25 -5.12
C PHE A 242 2.67 -18.53 -5.59
N ARG A 243 2.49 -18.65 -6.90
CA ARG A 243 1.92 -19.86 -7.50
C ARG A 243 2.77 -20.34 -8.68
N THR A 244 2.90 -21.65 -8.79
CA THR A 244 3.25 -22.34 -10.03
C THR A 244 2.02 -23.12 -10.51
N PRO A 245 2.00 -23.63 -11.76
CA PRO A 245 0.90 -24.48 -12.22
C PRO A 245 0.60 -25.67 -11.30
N GLU A 246 1.58 -26.09 -10.51
CA GLU A 246 1.52 -27.29 -9.68
C GLU A 246 1.22 -27.01 -8.20
N GLN A 247 1.63 -25.86 -7.64
CA GLN A 247 1.40 -25.57 -6.23
C GLN A 247 1.53 -24.10 -5.82
N TRP A 248 1.15 -23.81 -4.58
CA TRP A 248 1.33 -22.53 -3.91
C TRP A 248 2.58 -22.54 -3.03
N TYR A 249 3.33 -21.45 -3.08
CA TYR A 249 4.48 -21.19 -2.21
C TYR A 249 4.19 -19.98 -1.32
N SER A 250 4.51 -20.10 -0.04
CA SER A 250 4.47 -18.99 0.91
C SER A 250 5.89 -18.57 1.25
N PHE A 251 6.20 -17.29 1.07
CA PHE A 251 7.52 -16.73 1.32
C PHE A 251 7.44 -15.65 2.38
N GLN A 252 8.17 -15.83 3.49
CA GLN A 252 8.24 -14.84 4.55
C GLN A 252 9.44 -13.92 4.34
N ILE A 253 9.17 -12.61 4.33
CA ILE A 253 10.18 -11.57 4.10
C ILE A 253 11.02 -11.36 5.36
N SER A 254 12.35 -11.39 5.21
CA SER A 254 13.29 -10.99 6.27
C SER A 254 13.90 -9.61 5.98
N ASP A 255 14.25 -9.34 4.73
CA ASP A 255 14.91 -8.10 4.30
C ASP A 255 14.55 -7.73 2.86
N VAL A 256 14.62 -6.44 2.52
CA VAL A 256 14.28 -5.90 1.20
C VAL A 256 15.38 -4.94 0.74
N ARG A 257 15.85 -5.10 -0.50
CA ARG A 257 16.87 -4.23 -1.11
C ARG A 257 16.59 -3.96 -2.58
N GLY A 258 17.18 -2.88 -3.10
CA GLY A 258 17.15 -2.60 -4.53
C GLY A 258 17.95 -3.63 -5.33
N GLU A 259 17.66 -3.73 -6.63
CA GLU A 259 18.38 -4.61 -7.56
C GLU A 259 19.81 -4.13 -7.86
N ALA A 260 20.05 -2.81 -7.78
CA ALA A 260 21.37 -2.25 -7.98
C ALA A 260 22.37 -2.84 -6.97
N ARG A 261 23.54 -3.26 -7.49
CA ARG A 261 24.62 -3.79 -6.65
C ARG A 261 25.05 -2.72 -5.63
N PRO A 262 24.93 -2.97 -4.32
CA PRO A 262 25.28 -1.96 -3.34
C PRO A 262 26.78 -1.72 -3.35
N PRO A 263 27.22 -0.47 -3.15
CA PRO A 263 28.64 -0.18 -2.93
C PRO A 263 29.14 -0.93 -1.70
N ALA A 264 30.40 -1.33 -1.75
CA ALA A 264 31.06 -2.00 -0.63
C ALA A 264 31.85 -0.97 0.20
N ALA A 265 31.64 -0.98 1.51
CA ALA A 265 32.47 -0.25 2.45
C ALA A 265 33.53 -1.17 3.06
N THR A 266 34.77 -0.70 3.15
CA THR A 266 35.78 -1.28 4.03
C THR A 266 35.65 -0.58 5.38
N VAL A 267 35.29 -1.33 6.43
CA VAL A 267 35.04 -0.79 7.77
C VAL A 267 36.03 -1.38 8.75
N ARG A 268 36.69 -0.55 9.55
CA ARG A 268 37.52 -1.00 10.65
C ARG A 268 36.79 -0.76 11.96
N GLY A 269 36.58 -1.82 12.73
CA GLY A 269 35.93 -1.76 14.04
C GLY A 269 36.83 -2.28 15.15
N ARG A 270 36.68 -1.73 16.35
CA ARG A 270 37.33 -2.20 17.58
C ARG A 270 36.32 -2.91 18.46
N PHE A 271 36.63 -4.14 18.82
CA PHE A 271 35.77 -5.04 19.59
C PHE A 271 36.51 -5.48 20.85
N VAL A 272 35.79 -5.56 21.96
CA VAL A 272 36.28 -6.16 23.20
C VAL A 272 35.43 -7.40 23.42
N ILE A 273 36.04 -8.58 23.26
CA ILE A 273 35.33 -9.86 23.19
C ILE A 273 36.02 -10.91 24.04
N ALA A 274 35.27 -11.95 24.42
CA ALA A 274 35.82 -13.09 25.13
C ALA A 274 36.91 -13.79 24.29
N ARG A 275 37.94 -14.31 24.95
CA ARG A 275 39.09 -14.91 24.27
C ARG A 275 38.70 -16.15 23.47
N GLU A 276 37.71 -16.93 23.92
CA GLU A 276 37.21 -18.07 23.15
C GLU A 276 36.57 -17.65 21.82
N ILE A 277 35.85 -16.52 21.77
CA ILE A 277 35.27 -16.00 20.53
C ILE A 277 36.38 -15.55 19.60
N ALA A 278 37.35 -14.78 20.12
CA ALA A 278 38.48 -14.28 19.34
C ALA A 278 39.31 -15.38 18.66
N ARG A 279 39.35 -16.60 19.24
CA ARG A 279 40.03 -17.77 18.65
C ARG A 279 39.24 -18.43 17.52
N ARG A 280 37.92 -18.25 17.47
CA ARG A 280 37.05 -18.82 16.42
C ARG A 280 36.92 -17.91 15.21
N MET A 281 37.07 -16.60 15.42
CA MET A 281 36.99 -15.60 14.36
C MET A 281 38.10 -15.81 13.32
N LYS A 282 37.72 -15.78 12.04
CA LYS A 282 38.65 -15.91 10.91
C LYS A 282 38.25 -15.01 9.75
N ALA A 283 39.24 -14.69 8.92
CA ALA A 283 38.97 -14.01 7.65
C ALA A 283 38.07 -14.90 6.78
N GLY A 284 37.06 -14.30 6.16
CA GLY A 284 36.04 -14.99 5.38
C GLY A 284 34.75 -15.28 6.12
N ASP A 285 34.69 -15.11 7.45
CA ASP A 285 33.43 -15.23 8.20
C ASP A 285 32.40 -14.23 7.68
N VAL A 286 31.15 -14.67 7.47
CA VAL A 286 30.07 -13.91 6.82
C VAL A 286 29.00 -13.54 7.84
N ASP A 287 28.44 -12.34 7.73
CA ASP A 287 27.30 -11.92 8.55
C ASP A 287 26.03 -12.66 8.10
N THR A 288 25.48 -13.52 8.96
CA THR A 288 24.33 -14.38 8.63
C THR A 288 22.99 -13.68 8.81
N THR A 289 22.98 -12.48 9.40
CA THR A 289 21.76 -11.68 9.57
C THR A 289 21.27 -11.03 8.30
N VAL A 290 22.08 -11.07 7.24
CA VAL A 290 21.79 -10.47 5.94
C VAL A 290 21.85 -11.55 4.88
N THR A 291 20.68 -11.93 4.35
CA THR A 291 20.58 -13.02 3.39
C THR A 291 20.58 -12.52 1.96
N GLY A 292 21.24 -13.28 1.09
CA GLY A 292 21.06 -13.13 -0.34
C GLY A 292 22.05 -12.26 -1.09
N TYR A 293 23.12 -11.84 -0.45
CA TYR A 293 24.26 -11.30 -1.15
C TYR A 293 24.98 -12.41 -1.93
N GLU A 294 25.43 -12.11 -3.14
CA GLU A 294 26.33 -13.00 -3.86
C GLU A 294 27.60 -13.24 -3.03
N PRO A 295 28.26 -14.40 -3.17
CA PRO A 295 29.42 -14.75 -2.37
C PRO A 295 30.59 -13.77 -2.43
N ASP A 296 30.65 -12.82 -3.36
CA ASP A 296 31.69 -11.80 -3.52
C ASP A 296 31.31 -10.42 -2.92
N ILE A 297 30.02 -10.13 -2.75
CA ILE A 297 29.50 -8.91 -2.07
C ILE A 297 28.94 -9.19 -0.67
N ALA A 298 28.89 -10.44 -0.24
CA ALA A 298 28.49 -10.81 1.10
C ALA A 298 29.30 -10.07 2.19
N PRO A 299 28.63 -9.56 3.25
CA PRO A 299 29.28 -8.91 4.37
C PRO A 299 30.22 -9.89 5.06
N ARG A 300 31.51 -9.57 5.11
CA ARG A 300 32.50 -10.51 5.65
C ARG A 300 33.64 -9.85 6.40
N ILE A 301 34.30 -10.65 7.22
CA ILE A 301 35.60 -10.30 7.80
C ILE A 301 36.69 -10.44 6.73
N VAL A 302 37.44 -9.36 6.51
CA VAL A 302 38.59 -9.32 5.60
C VAL A 302 39.89 -9.63 6.35
N SER A 303 40.08 -9.01 7.51
CA SER A 303 41.26 -9.23 8.34
C SER A 303 40.95 -9.00 9.82
N LEU A 304 41.78 -9.60 10.68
CA LEU A 304 41.71 -9.47 12.13
C LEU A 304 43.10 -9.14 12.66
N ASP A 305 43.19 -8.07 13.43
CA ASP A 305 44.40 -7.66 14.13
C ASP A 305 44.12 -7.69 15.64
N GLN A 306 44.99 -8.30 16.42
CA GLN A 306 44.93 -8.22 17.88
C GLN A 306 46.03 -7.27 18.36
N PRO A 307 45.69 -6.05 18.78
CA PRO A 307 46.68 -5.14 19.35
C PRO A 307 47.34 -5.78 20.56
N PRO A 308 48.65 -5.53 20.80
CA PRO A 308 49.31 -6.00 22.00
C PRO A 308 48.55 -5.47 23.24
N PRO A 309 48.44 -6.28 24.31
CA PRO A 309 47.81 -5.82 25.53
C PRO A 309 48.55 -4.60 26.07
N PRO A 310 47.84 -3.63 26.69
CA PRO A 310 48.49 -2.49 27.31
C PRO A 310 49.52 -2.97 28.35
N SER A 311 50.66 -2.30 28.38
CA SER A 311 51.76 -2.61 29.29
C SER A 311 51.26 -2.66 30.74
N GLY A 312 51.45 -3.81 31.40
CA GLY A 312 51.01 -4.05 32.78
C GLY A 312 49.72 -4.87 32.92
N ALA A 313 49.05 -5.25 31.83
CA ALA A 313 47.93 -6.19 31.89
C ALA A 313 48.43 -7.63 32.05
N SER A 314 48.20 -8.24 33.22
CA SER A 314 48.42 -9.67 33.41
C SER A 314 47.55 -10.46 32.45
N SER A 315 48.19 -11.39 31.71
CA SER A 315 47.54 -12.39 30.87
C SER A 315 46.77 -13.39 31.73
N ILE A 316 45.61 -12.97 32.26
CA ILE A 316 44.62 -13.90 32.81
C ILE A 316 43.98 -14.59 31.60
N ASN A 317 43.97 -15.92 31.58
CA ASN A 317 43.55 -16.71 30.43
C ASN A 317 42.13 -16.39 29.93
N ASP A 318 41.25 -15.90 30.82
CA ASP A 318 39.85 -15.59 30.50
C ASP A 318 39.55 -14.09 30.35
N ALA A 319 40.57 -13.21 30.42
CA ALA A 319 40.33 -11.79 30.23
C ALA A 319 39.89 -11.48 28.78
N PRO A 320 38.90 -10.59 28.59
CA PRO A 320 38.46 -10.19 27.26
C PRO A 320 39.62 -9.55 26.51
N VAL A 321 39.71 -9.84 25.22
CA VAL A 321 40.75 -9.34 24.33
C VAL A 321 40.19 -8.24 23.44
N THR A 322 41.03 -7.25 23.14
CA THR A 322 40.71 -6.26 22.12
C THR A 322 41.10 -6.81 20.76
N VAL A 323 40.18 -6.76 19.80
CA VAL A 323 40.42 -7.13 18.40
C VAL A 323 40.01 -5.96 17.52
N VAL A 324 40.84 -5.62 16.55
CA VAL A 324 40.52 -4.71 15.46
C VAL A 324 40.18 -5.57 14.26
N VAL A 325 38.97 -5.42 13.75
CA VAL A 325 38.45 -6.23 12.66
C VAL A 325 38.19 -5.33 11.46
N THR A 326 38.71 -5.73 10.30
CA THR A 326 38.40 -5.09 9.03
C THR A 326 37.30 -5.89 8.35
N PHE A 327 36.16 -5.25 8.08
CA PHE A 327 35.03 -5.82 7.36
C PHE A 327 34.95 -5.27 5.95
N ARG A 328 34.37 -6.06 5.05
CA ARG A 328 33.83 -5.59 3.78
C ARG A 328 32.32 -5.74 3.84
N LEU A 329 31.60 -4.64 3.90
CA LEU A 329 30.15 -4.60 4.11
C LEU A 329 29.45 -3.98 2.90
N PRO A 330 28.35 -4.56 2.39
CA PRO A 330 27.49 -3.87 1.45
C PRO A 330 26.75 -2.74 2.17
N VAL A 331 26.82 -1.52 1.63
CA VAL A 331 26.18 -0.35 2.25
C VAL A 331 25.17 0.29 1.32
N GLN A 332 24.19 0.95 1.92
CA GLN A 332 23.17 1.70 1.21
C GLN A 332 23.36 3.20 1.47
N GLN A 333 23.13 4.01 0.44
CA GLN A 333 23.14 5.46 0.57
C GLN A 333 21.78 5.92 1.10
N LEU A 334 21.77 6.57 2.26
CA LEU A 334 20.63 7.27 2.83
C LEU A 334 20.82 8.79 2.65
N ALA A 335 19.74 9.56 2.85
CA ALA A 335 19.77 11.02 2.75
C ALA A 335 20.84 11.69 3.65
N HIS A 336 21.20 11.03 4.75
CA HIS A 336 22.10 11.56 5.79
C HIS A 336 23.41 10.76 5.94
N GLY A 337 23.76 9.94 4.94
CA GLY A 337 25.03 9.21 4.90
C GLY A 337 24.85 7.74 4.49
N TRP A 338 25.79 6.90 4.88
CA TRP A 338 25.78 5.47 4.56
C TRP A 338 25.12 4.67 5.67
N ALA A 339 24.53 3.54 5.30
CA ALA A 339 23.93 2.61 6.25
C ALA A 339 24.30 1.15 5.94
N TYR A 340 24.42 0.37 7.00
CA TYR A 340 24.54 -1.08 6.96
C TYR A 340 23.34 -1.68 7.72
N ARG A 341 22.59 -2.60 7.09
CA ARG A 341 21.38 -3.21 7.69
C ARG A 341 20.35 -2.16 8.16
N GLY A 342 20.17 -1.09 7.39
CA GLY A 342 19.28 0.03 7.74
C GLY A 342 19.73 0.87 8.94
N ARG A 343 20.87 0.55 9.57
CA ARG A 343 21.46 1.36 10.64
C ARG A 343 22.52 2.30 10.06
N PRO A 344 22.62 3.54 10.55
CA PRO A 344 23.69 4.45 10.12
C PRO A 344 25.06 3.79 10.24
N LEU A 345 25.94 4.07 9.30
CA LEU A 345 27.36 3.71 9.33
C LEU A 345 28.18 4.99 9.47
N LYS A 346 28.76 5.21 10.65
CA LYS A 346 29.55 6.40 11.01
C LYS A 346 30.67 6.00 11.98
N THR A 347 31.77 6.74 11.98
CA THR A 347 32.80 6.59 13.01
C THR A 347 32.22 6.86 14.41
N GLY A 348 32.63 6.05 15.38
CA GLY A 348 32.27 6.19 16.79
C GLY A 348 30.96 5.50 17.20
N ILE A 349 30.19 4.96 16.26
CA ILE A 349 28.95 4.23 16.60
C ILE A 349 29.21 2.74 16.81
N THR A 350 28.33 2.10 17.56
CA THR A 350 28.36 0.65 17.75
C THR A 350 27.76 -0.06 16.54
N MET A 351 28.47 -1.08 16.06
CA MET A 351 27.97 -2.05 15.09
C MET A 351 27.95 -3.46 15.69
N THR A 352 27.16 -4.33 15.07
CA THR A 352 27.06 -5.74 15.44
C THR A 352 27.28 -6.59 14.20
N PHE A 353 28.02 -7.69 14.38
CA PHE A 353 28.30 -8.68 13.35
C PHE A 353 27.99 -10.05 13.93
N GLU A 354 27.23 -10.86 13.21
CA GLU A 354 26.67 -12.11 13.70
C GLU A 354 26.93 -13.21 12.68
N THR A 355 27.48 -14.32 13.15
CA THR A 355 27.72 -15.54 12.37
C THR A 355 26.89 -16.67 12.97
N ASP A 356 26.92 -17.85 12.35
CA ASP A 356 26.31 -19.05 12.93
C ASP A 356 26.98 -19.48 14.26
N GLU A 357 28.21 -19.04 14.54
CA GLU A 357 28.97 -19.47 15.71
C GLU A 357 29.05 -18.43 16.83
N TYR A 358 28.92 -17.14 16.51
CA TYR A 358 29.13 -16.06 17.48
C TYR A 358 28.50 -14.73 17.06
N THR A 359 28.26 -13.87 18.04
CA THR A 359 27.87 -12.47 17.84
C THR A 359 28.90 -11.55 18.50
N ILE A 360 29.32 -10.51 17.78
CA ILE A 360 30.22 -9.48 18.31
C ILE A 360 29.60 -8.10 18.15
N SER A 361 29.81 -7.23 19.14
CA SER A 361 29.44 -5.82 19.08
C SER A 361 30.64 -4.96 19.42
N GLY A 362 30.85 -3.89 18.68
CA GLY A 362 32.03 -3.05 18.81
C GLY A 362 31.87 -1.71 18.11
N MET A 363 32.86 -0.84 18.27
CA MET A 363 32.79 0.53 17.78
C MET A 363 33.48 0.66 16.43
N VAL A 364 32.85 1.35 15.50
CA VAL A 364 33.47 1.73 14.22
C VAL A 364 34.57 2.75 14.45
N ILE A 365 35.79 2.44 14.04
CA ILE A 365 36.95 3.33 14.10
C ILE A 365 36.97 4.22 12.86
N ASP A 366 36.92 3.61 11.69
CA ASP A 366 36.94 4.28 10.40
C ASP A 366 36.21 3.45 9.35
N TYR A 367 35.79 4.10 8.27
CA TYR A 367 35.25 3.42 7.10
C TYR A 367 35.60 4.15 5.82
N ASN A 368 35.76 3.40 4.74
CA ASN A 368 35.95 3.93 3.39
C ASN A 368 34.97 3.24 2.43
N ILE A 369 34.37 4.00 1.53
CA ILE A 369 33.46 3.48 0.52
C ILE A 369 34.27 3.16 -0.73
N GLY A 370 34.35 1.88 -1.09
CA GLY A 370 34.87 1.46 -2.39
C GLY A 370 33.99 2.02 -3.49
N ALA A 371 34.60 2.53 -4.57
CA ALA A 371 33.86 3.10 -5.70
C ALA A 371 32.78 2.10 -6.17
N ALA A 372 31.53 2.57 -6.24
CA ALA A 372 30.45 1.80 -6.85
C ALA A 372 30.87 1.51 -8.31
N ALA A 373 30.91 0.24 -8.70
CA ALA A 373 30.98 -0.11 -10.11
C ALA A 373 29.74 0.50 -10.77
N ARG A 374 29.94 1.45 -11.67
CA ARG A 374 28.88 2.12 -12.43
C ARG A 374 28.16 1.15 -13.35
#